data_AF-A0A2N1NFC9-F1
#
_entry.id   AF-A0A2N1NFC9-F1
#
_cell.length_a   1.000
_cell.length_b   1.000
_cell.length_c   1.000
_cell.angle_alpha   90.00
_cell.angle_beta   90.00
_cell.angle_gamma   90.00
#
_symmetry.space_group_name_H-M   'P 1'
#
loop_
_entity.id
_entity.type
_entity.pdbx_description
1 polymer ?
#
loop_
_entity_poly.entity_id
_entity_poly.type
_entity_poly.pdbx_seq_one_letter_code
_entity_poly.pdbx_strand_id
1 'polypeptide(L)' 'MPKNRQRVTVACNLCRKIKAKCSGEPVCTQCQKHDKECIFDNKKKKRGPPRGLKKLKRQKEALPLILIRKME' A
#
# COMPACT_ATOMS: atom_id res chain seq x y z
N MET A 1 24.45 14.32 -14.27
CA MET A 1 23.40 13.79 -13.36
C MET A 1 22.05 14.24 -13.91
N PRO A 2 21.22 13.38 -14.52
CA PRO A 2 19.96 13.81 -15.10
C PRO A 2 19.07 14.41 -14.00
N LYS A 3 18.68 15.68 -14.20
CA LYS A 3 18.03 16.55 -13.21
C LYS A 3 16.51 16.38 -13.12
N ASN A 4 15.94 15.41 -13.83
CA ASN A 4 14.49 15.16 -13.86
C ASN A 4 14.20 13.68 -13.53
N ARG A 5 14.18 13.34 -12.24
CA ARG A 5 13.78 11.99 -11.81
C ARG A 5 12.26 11.94 -11.62
N GLN A 6 11.61 11.07 -12.38
CA GLN A 6 10.21 10.77 -12.17
C GLN A 6 9.99 10.23 -10.76
N ARG A 7 8.94 10.74 -10.09
CA ARG A 7 8.59 10.32 -8.74
C ARG A 7 7.92 8.95 -8.82
N VAL A 8 8.64 7.92 -8.35
CA VAL A 8 8.12 6.55 -8.32
C VAL A 8 7.22 6.35 -7.11
N THR A 9 6.00 5.88 -7.32
CA THR A 9 5.04 5.60 -6.24
C THR A 9 5.24 4.21 -5.62
N VAL A 10 5.88 3.29 -6.34
CA VAL A 10 6.12 1.89 -5.97
C VAL A 10 7.55 1.48 -6.32
N ALA A 11 8.33 1.08 -5.32
CA ALA A 11 9.64 0.46 -5.55
C ALA A 11 9.50 -1.04 -5.84
N CYS A 12 10.43 -1.60 -6.63
CA CYS A 12 10.51 -3.05 -6.87
C CYS A 12 10.85 -3.81 -5.57
N ASN A 13 10.65 -5.13 -5.58
CA ASN A 13 10.82 -5.99 -4.42
C ASN A 13 12.26 -6.01 -3.90
N LEU A 14 13.25 -6.03 -4.80
CA LEU A 14 14.66 -5.97 -4.40
C LEU A 14 14.96 -4.65 -3.68
N CYS A 15 14.60 -3.52 -4.29
CA CYS A 15 14.84 -2.20 -3.70
C CYS A 15 14.11 -2.01 -2.37
N ARG A 16 12.90 -2.57 -2.22
CA ARG A 16 12.19 -2.62 -0.93
C ARG A 16 12.97 -3.41 0.12
N LYS A 17 13.48 -4.61 -0.25
CA LYS A 17 14.20 -5.51 0.65
C LYS A 17 15.50 -4.87 1.17
N ILE A 18 16.27 -4.24 0.30
CA ILE A 18 17.54 -3.61 0.65
C ILE A 18 17.41 -2.13 1.04
N LYS A 19 16.19 -1.59 1.07
CA LYS A 19 15.87 -0.17 1.34
C LYS A 19 16.63 0.81 0.42
N ALA A 20 16.89 0.43 -0.83
CA ALA A 20 17.54 1.27 -1.83
C ALA A 20 16.55 2.13 -2.62
N LYS A 21 17.07 3.20 -3.24
CA LYS A 21 16.28 4.09 -4.10
C LYS A 21 15.99 3.42 -5.45
N CYS A 22 14.72 3.10 -5.70
CA CYS A 22 14.25 2.53 -6.96
C CYS A 22 14.04 3.62 -8.04
N SER A 23 14.47 3.37 -9.28
CA SER A 23 14.27 4.29 -10.41
C SER A 23 12.91 4.17 -11.11
N GLY A 24 12.19 3.04 -10.96
CA GLY A 24 10.81 2.90 -11.45
C GLY A 24 10.67 2.59 -12.95
N GLU A 25 11.77 2.51 -13.68
CA GLU A 25 11.87 1.96 -15.04
C GLU A 25 11.49 0.45 -15.05
N PRO A 26 11.13 -0.14 -16.21
CA PRO A 26 10.73 -1.56 -16.33
C PRO A 26 11.73 -2.51 -15.66
N VAL A 27 13.03 -2.23 -15.80
CA VAL A 27 14.08 -2.74 -14.92
C VAL A 27 14.74 -1.54 -14.26
N CYS A 28 14.69 -1.46 -12.93
CA CYS A 28 15.29 -0.34 -12.23
C CYS A 28 16.83 -0.39 -12.32
N THR A 29 17.48 0.77 -12.33
CA THR A 29 18.94 0.92 -12.41
C THR A 29 19.72 0.08 -11.39
N GLN A 30 19.17 -0.13 -10.19
CA GLN A 30 19.79 -0.98 -9.18
C GLN A 30 19.74 -2.46 -9.57
N CYS A 31 18.60 -2.93 -10.07
CA CYS A 31 18.44 -4.31 -10.53
C CYS A 31 19.31 -4.58 -11.76
N GLN A 32 19.35 -3.64 -12.71
CA GLN A 32 20.19 -3.75 -13.90
C GLN A 32 21.68 -3.82 -13.56
N LYS A 33 22.16 -3.03 -12.60
CA LYS A 33 23.58 -3.02 -12.19
C LYS A 33 24.03 -4.29 -11.45
N HIS A 34 23.09 -5.00 -10.83
CA HIS A 34 23.39 -6.19 -10.05
C HIS A 34 22.92 -7.47 -10.74
N ASP A 35 22.45 -7.37 -11.99
CA ASP A 35 21.86 -8.46 -12.76
C ASP A 35 20.86 -9.29 -11.92
N LYS A 36 19.99 -8.59 -11.20
CA LYS A 36 18.95 -9.20 -10.37
C LYS A 36 17.58 -8.98 -10.96
N GLU A 37 16.70 -9.94 -10.71
CA GLU A 37 15.30 -9.84 -11.12
C GLU A 37 14.61 -8.60 -10.52
N CYS A 38 13.99 -7.81 -11.39
CA CYS A 38 13.29 -6.59 -11.03
C CYS A 38 11.78 -6.80 -11.03
N ILE A 39 11.25 -7.30 -9.91
CA ILE A 39 9.83 -7.62 -9.79
C ILE A 39 9.10 -6.49 -9.06
N PHE A 40 8.06 -5.93 -9.67
CA PHE A 40 7.14 -4.98 -9.03
C PHE A 40 5.88 -5.71 -8.59
N ASP A 41 5.58 -5.67 -7.28
CA ASP A 41 4.34 -6.24 -6.77
C ASP A 41 3.17 -5.27 -7.03
N ASN A 42 2.23 -5.68 -7.87
CA ASN A 42 1.03 -4.92 -8.25
C ASN A 42 -0.06 -4.94 -7.17
N LYS A 43 0.14 -5.64 -6.05
CA LYS A 43 -0.85 -5.68 -4.95
C LYS A 43 -0.94 -4.30 -4.29
N LYS A 44 -1.89 -3.49 -4.78
CA LYS A 44 -2.33 -2.24 -4.14
C LYS A 44 -3.00 -2.61 -2.81
N LYS A 45 -2.22 -2.80 -1.75
CA LYS A 45 -2.77 -2.81 -0.39
C LYS A 45 -3.39 -1.43 -0.17
N LYS A 46 -4.73 -1.38 -0.07
CA LYS A 46 -5.43 -0.16 0.36
C LYS A 46 -4.77 0.24 1.68
N ARG A 47 -4.22 1.46 1.73
CA ARG A 47 -3.68 2.00 2.98
C ARG A 47 -4.80 1.88 4.02
N GLY A 48 -4.43 1.58 5.27
CA GLY A 48 -5.40 1.59 6.36
C GLY A 48 -6.17 2.91 6.38
N PRO A 49 -7.34 2.96 7.07
CA PRO A 49 -8.17 4.16 7.12
C PRO A 49 -7.30 5.41 7.35
N PRO A 50 -7.61 6.54 6.69
CA PRO A 50 -6.91 7.79 6.91
C PRO A 50 -6.73 8.05 8.41
N ARG A 51 -5.58 8.59 8.82
CA ARG A 51 -5.29 8.90 10.23
C ARG A 51 -6.36 9.92 10.69
N GLY A 52 -7.44 9.42 11.29
CA GLY A 52 -8.66 10.19 11.59
C GLY A 52 -9.93 9.33 11.62
N LEU A 53 -10.05 8.33 10.73
CA LEU A 53 -11.21 7.42 10.69
C LEU A 53 -11.08 6.18 11.59
N LYS A 54 -9.98 6.06 12.36
CA LYS A 54 -9.72 4.92 13.24
C LYS A 54 -10.75 4.76 14.39
N LYS A 55 -11.63 5.73 14.63
CA LYS A 55 -12.61 5.67 15.73
C LYS A 55 -13.89 4.86 15.44
N LEU A 56 -14.18 4.48 14.18
CA LEU A 56 -15.49 3.89 13.84
C LEU A 56 -15.58 2.35 13.92
N LYS A 57 -14.49 1.63 14.24
CA LYS A 57 -14.50 0.16 14.27
C LYS A 57 -14.74 -0.48 15.64
N ARG A 58 -14.95 0.31 16.71
CA ARG A 58 -15.40 -0.22 18.01
C ARG A 58 -16.94 -0.25 18.18
N GLN A 59 -17.71 0.18 17.19
CA GLN A 59 -19.18 0.33 17.30
C GLN A 59 -19.98 -0.59 16.36
N LYS A 60 -19.38 -1.61 15.75
CA LYS A 60 -20.11 -2.59 14.92
C LYS A 60 -20.55 -3.87 15.65
N GLU A 61 -20.32 -3.96 16.97
CA GLU A 61 -20.84 -5.04 17.84
C GLU A 61 -22.07 -4.59 18.64
N ALA A 62 -22.68 -3.47 18.24
CA ALA A 62 -23.98 -3.04 18.75
C ALA A 62 -24.87 -2.77 17.53
N LEU A 63 -25.22 -3.82 16.79
CA LEU A 63 -26.40 -3.78 15.93
C LEU A 63 -27.58 -3.98 16.87
N PRO A 64 -28.32 -2.92 17.22
CA PRO A 64 -29.25 -3.01 18.34
C PRO A 64 -30.41 -3.95 17.98
N LEU A 65 -30.67 -4.90 18.88
CA LEU A 65 -31.90 -5.69 19.00
C LEU A 65 -33.11 -4.78 19.30
N ILE A 66 -33.42 -3.82 18.43
CA ILE A 66 -34.53 -2.86 18.59
C ILE A 66 -35.69 -3.17 17.62
N LEU A 67 -35.67 -4.31 16.92
CA LEU A 67 -36.77 -4.74 16.04
C LEU A 67 -37.41 -6.08 16.45
N ILE A 68 -37.63 -6.30 17.75
CA ILE A 68 -38.45 -7.45 18.23
C ILE A 68 -39.69 -6.97 19.01
N ARG A 69 -39.79 -5.69 19.35
CA ARG A 69 -40.86 -5.15 20.22
C ARG A 69 -41.89 -4.30 19.46
N LYS A 70 -42.33 -4.78 18.30
CA LYS A 70 -43.56 -4.34 17.62
C LYS A 70 -44.36 -5.58 17.23
N MET A 71 -44.86 -6.28 18.23
CA MET A 71 -45.96 -7.23 18.13
C MET A 71 -46.84 -6.99 19.36
N GLU A 72 -47.72 -6.00 19.24
CA GLU A 72 -49.02 -5.96 19.92
C GLU A 72 -50.07 -6.17 18.82
#